data_AF-A0A2R6L082-F1
#
_entry.id   AF-A0A2R6L082-F1
#
_cell.length_a   1.000
_cell.length_b   1.000
_cell.length_c   1.000
_cell.angle_alpha   90.00
_cell.angle_beta   90.00
_cell.angle_gamma   90.00
#
_symmetry.space_group_name_H-M   'P 1'
#
loop_
_entity.id
_entity.type
_entity.pdbx_description
1 polymer ?
#
loop_
_entity_poly.entity_id
_entity_poly.type
_entity_poly.pdbx_seq_one_letter_code
_entity_poly.pdbx_strand_id
1 'polypeptide(L)' 'MPPDGYTSLTVSEEVFEQLVAVMTEYDCDSIADAVETVSIVALERDEAELAEIRADQLAK' A
#
# COMPACT_ATOMS: atom_id res chain seq x y z
N MET A 1 24.51 -5.67 -5.66
CA MET A 1 24.17 -5.67 -4.22
C MET A 1 23.65 -4.29 -3.90
N PRO A 2 22.43 -4.14 -3.35
CA PRO A 2 21.94 -2.83 -2.95
C PRO A 2 22.82 -2.25 -1.83
N PRO A 3 22.97 -0.92 -1.74
CA PRO A 3 23.63 -0.28 -0.60
C PRO A 3 22.89 -0.61 0.71
N ASP A 4 23.63 -0.60 1.83
CA ASP A 4 23.07 -0.91 3.16
C ASP A 4 21.82 -0.05 3.45
N GLY A 5 20.75 -0.70 3.92
CA GLY A 5 19.45 -0.07 4.17
C GLY A 5 18.47 -0.09 3.00
N TYR A 6 18.88 -0.59 1.82
CA TYR A 6 17.97 -0.75 0.68
C TYR A 6 17.58 -2.21 0.49
N THR A 7 16.28 -2.46 0.46
CA THR A 7 15.71 -3.77 0.13
C THR A 7 15.35 -3.82 -1.35
N SER A 8 15.91 -4.78 -2.08
CA SER A 8 15.48 -5.06 -3.46
C SER A 8 14.35 -6.08 -3.45
N LEU A 9 13.21 -5.73 -4.03
CA LEU A 9 12.06 -6.62 -4.23
C LEU A 9 11.86 -6.85 -5.73
N THR A 10 11.73 -8.12 -6.12
CA THR A 10 11.31 -8.48 -7.48
C THR A 10 9.80 -8.64 -7.47
N VAL A 11 9.12 -7.90 -8.34
CA VAL A 11 7.67 -7.95 -8.52
C VAL A 11 7.34 -8.29 -9.97
N SER A 12 6.12 -8.73 -10.24
CA SER A 12 5.63 -8.89 -11.62
C SER A 12 5.47 -7.52 -12.29
N GLU A 13 5.51 -7.51 -13.62
CA GLU A 13 5.33 -6.29 -14.42
C GLU A 13 3.95 -5.65 -14.17
N GLU A 14 2.91 -6.47 -13.98
CA GLU A 14 1.57 -6.01 -13.61
C GLU A 14 1.55 -5.24 -12.27
N VAL A 15 2.28 -5.71 -11.26
CA VAL A 15 2.37 -5.02 -9.95
C VAL A 15 3.15 -3.72 -10.10
N PHE A 16 4.16 -3.69 -10.97
CA PHE A 16 4.89 -2.47 -11.27
C PHE A 16 4.00 -1.41 -11.95
N GLU A 17 3.16 -1.80 -12.91
CA GLU A 17 2.19 -0.90 -13.54
C GLU A 17 1.19 -0.33 -12.51
N GLN A 18 0.72 -1.17 -11.58
CA GLN A 18 -0.14 -0.70 -10.49
C GLN A 18 0.57 0.30 -9.58
N LEU A 19 1.86 0.08 -9.26
CA LEU A 19 2.65 1.04 -8.49
C LEU A 19 2.80 2.39 -9.21
N VAL A 20 2.96 2.39 -10.54
CA VAL A 20 3.00 3.62 -11.34
C VAL A 20 1.64 4.35 -11.31
N ALA A 21 0.53 3.61 -11.34
CA ALA A 21 -0.80 4.19 -11.20
C ALA A 21 -0.96 4.88 -9.85
N VAL A 22 -0.52 4.24 -8.76
CA VAL A 22 -0.52 4.84 -7.42
C VAL A 22 0.37 6.07 -7.37
N MET A 23 1.59 6.03 -7.94
CA MET A 23 2.45 7.21 -7.99
C MET A 23 1.76 8.41 -8.63
N THR A 24 0.94 8.17 -9.66
CA THR A 24 0.18 9.21 -10.35
C THR A 24 -1.03 9.67 -9.52
N GLU A 25 -1.71 8.75 -8.85
CA GLU A 25 -2.92 9.04 -8.06
C GLU A 25 -2.58 9.81 -6.77
N TYR A 26 -1.47 9.48 -6.12
CA TYR A 26 -1.04 10.03 -4.84
C TYR A 26 0.13 11.02 -4.98
N ASP A 27 0.52 11.35 -6.21
CA ASP A 27 1.60 12.31 -6.56
C ASP A 27 2.93 12.01 -5.82
N CYS A 28 3.31 10.73 -5.82
CA CYS A 28 4.52 10.26 -5.11
C CYS A 28 5.80 10.55 -5.91
N ASP A 29 6.84 11.00 -5.22
CA ASP A 29 8.12 11.41 -5.84
C ASP A 29 9.00 10.22 -6.26
N SER A 30 8.72 9.02 -5.73
CA SER A 30 9.49 7.81 -6.03
C SER A 30 8.67 6.53 -5.87
N ILE A 31 9.14 5.42 -6.45
CA ILE A 31 8.52 4.11 -6.23
C ILE A 31 8.54 3.71 -4.75
N ALA A 32 9.58 4.10 -4.00
CA ALA A 32 9.65 3.82 -2.57
C ALA A 32 8.53 4.55 -1.80
N ASP A 33 8.29 5.81 -2.15
CA ASP A 33 7.23 6.65 -1.59
C ASP A 33 5.83 6.12 -1.98
N ALA A 34 5.68 5.61 -3.21
CA ALA A 34 4.49 4.90 -3.64
C ALA A 34 4.23 3.64 -2.82
N VAL A 35 5.26 2.82 -2.60
CA VAL A 35 5.16 1.59 -1.80
C VAL A 35 4.79 1.91 -0.35
N GLU A 36 5.37 2.96 0.24
CA GLU A 36 5.02 3.44 1.58
C GLU A 36 3.56 3.90 1.63
N THR A 37 3.14 4.73 0.67
CA THR A 37 1.76 5.23 0.55
C THR A 37 0.75 4.11 0.38
N VAL A 38 0.99 3.16 -0.55
CA VAL A 38 0.11 1.97 -0.71
C VAL A 38 0.04 1.19 0.58
N SER A 39 1.17 0.99 1.28
CA SER A 39 1.20 0.21 2.52
C SER A 39 0.36 0.87 3.61
N ILE A 40 0.46 2.20 3.76
CA ILE A 40 -0.37 2.96 4.71
C ILE A 40 -1.84 2.88 4.32
N VAL A 41 -2.19 3.13 3.06
CA VAL A 41 -3.58 3.09 2.58
C VAL A 41 -4.19 1.68 2.71
N ALA A 42 -3.41 0.64 2.44
CA ALA A 42 -3.85 -0.74 2.59
C ALA A 42 -4.08 -1.10 4.07
N LEU A 43 -3.22 -0.63 4.97
CA LEU A 43 -3.41 -0.81 6.42
C LEU A 43 -4.65 -0.07 6.93
N GLU A 44 -4.85 1.18 6.51
CA GLU A 44 -6.04 1.97 6.90
C GLU A 44 -7.34 1.34 6.40
N ARG A 45 -7.34 0.77 5.19
CA ARG A 45 -8.50 0.04 4.65
C ARG A 45 -8.81 -1.22 5.46
N ASP A 46 -7.80 -2.00 5.83
CA ASP A 46 -7.97 -3.21 6.65
C ASP A 46 -8.53 -2.86 8.04
N GLU A 47 -8.02 -1.79 8.67
CA GLU A 47 -8.56 -1.31 9.95
C GLU A 47 -10.01 -0.82 9.83
N ALA A 48 -10.36 -0.13 8.75
CA ALA A 48 -11.73 0.33 8.50
C ALA A 48 -12.71 -0.83 8.26
N GLU A 49 -12.31 -1.83 7.47
CA GLU A 49 -13.12 -3.05 7.22
C GLU A 49 -13.33 -3.83 8.53
N LEU A 50 -12.29 -3.99 9.34
CA LEU A 50 -12.38 -4.63 10.65
C LEU A 50 -13.25 -3.84 11.64
N ALA A 51 -13.21 -2.51 11.59
CA ALA A 51 -14.08 -1.65 12.40
C ALA A 51 -15.56 -1.78 11.98
N GLU A 52 -15.85 -1.85 10.69
CA GLU A 52 -17.19 -2.06 10.15
C GLU A 52 -17.77 -3.42 10.58
N ILE A 53 -16.99 -4.50 10.46
CA ILE A 53 -17.39 -5.84 10.93
C ILE A 53 -17.70 -5.83 12.44
N ARG A 54 -16.91 -5.10 13.24
CA ARG A 54 -17.17 -4.96 14.68
C ARG A 54 -18.44 -4.18 14.98
N ALA A 55 -18.69 -3.10 14.25
CA ALA A 55 -19.90 -2.30 14.42
C ALA A 55 -21.16 -3.13 14.12
N ASP A 56 -21.12 -3.92 13.04
CA ASP A 56 -22.21 -4.81 12.64
C ASP A 56 -22.47 -5.93 13.67
N GLN A 57 -21.42 -6.42 14.35
CA GLN A 57 -21.54 -7.39 15.44
C GLN A 57 -22.11 -6.81 16.74
N LEU A 58 -21.88 -5.53 17.03
CA LEU A 58 -22.38 -4.84 18.23
C LEU A 58 -23.80 -4.29 18.07
N ALA A 59 -24.29 -4.18 16.84
CA ALA A 59 -25.65 -3.74 16.52
C ALA A 59 -26.70 -4.86 16.61
N LYS A 60 -26.30 -6.07 17.02
CA LYS A 60 -27.14 -7.28 17.09
C LYS A 60 -27.34 -7.75 18.53
#